data_AF-A0A7J9W9Z2-F1
#
_entry.id   AF-A0A7J9W9Z2-F1
#
_cell.length_a   1.000
_cell.length_b   1.000
_cell.length_c   1.000
_cell.angle_alpha   90.00
_cell.angle_beta   90.00
_cell.angle_gamma   90.00
#
_symmetry.space_group_name_H-M   'P 1'
#
loop_
_entity.id
_entity.type
_entity.pdbx_description
1 polymer ?
#
loop_
_entity_poly.entity_id
_entity_poly.type
_entity_poly.pdbx_seq_one_letter_code
_entity_poly.pdbx_strand_id
1 'polypeptide(L)'
;MSASPLRYTSVKAVYIISVAAELAGVHPQTLRTYERKGLIKPARTAGGTRRYSAKDVDRVRLIQELTQGDGVNLAGVLRILAMQDEIERLNDQLEKAHRQVEDVRAEAREMVSDAMRRTGTEIVLYRPSAIEPHPYASRRRARS
;
A
#
# COMPACT_ATOMS: atom_id res chain seq x y z
N MET A 1 -9.19 9.50 -22.88
CA MET A 1 -9.42 8.03 -22.80
C MET A 1 -8.92 7.55 -21.45
N SER A 2 -9.83 7.15 -20.58
CA SER A 2 -9.54 6.75 -19.19
C SER A 2 -9.16 5.27 -19.17
N ALA A 3 -7.89 4.96 -18.94
CA ALA A 3 -7.47 3.61 -18.58
C ALA A 3 -7.72 3.44 -17.07
N SER A 4 -8.81 2.76 -16.72
CA SER A 4 -9.09 2.35 -15.35
C SER A 4 -7.99 1.39 -14.86
N PRO A 5 -7.46 1.56 -13.62
CA PRO A 5 -6.41 0.68 -13.12
C PRO A 5 -6.98 -0.73 -12.89
N LEU A 6 -6.22 -1.72 -13.38
CA LEU A 6 -6.51 -3.14 -13.30
C LEU A 6 -6.81 -3.55 -11.85
N ARG A 7 -8.06 -4.00 -11.61
CA ARG A 7 -8.47 -4.58 -10.33
C ARG A 7 -7.62 -5.82 -10.06
N TYR A 8 -7.05 -5.85 -8.86
CA TYR A 8 -6.14 -6.86 -8.35
C TYR A 8 -6.63 -8.30 -8.59
N THR A 9 -5.96 -8.96 -9.50
CA THR A 9 -6.12 -10.36 -9.88
C THR A 9 -5.47 -11.23 -8.81
N SER A 10 -6.18 -12.27 -8.37
CA SER A 10 -5.83 -13.10 -7.21
C SER A 10 -4.35 -13.53 -7.14
N VAL A 11 -3.72 -13.37 -5.97
CA VAL A 11 -2.33 -13.81 -5.67
C VAL A 11 -2.17 -15.33 -5.68
N LYS A 12 -3.28 -16.08 -5.56
CA LYS A 12 -3.25 -17.55 -5.50
C LYS A 12 -2.73 -18.12 -6.83
N ALA A 13 -1.58 -18.78 -6.77
CA ALA A 13 -0.96 -19.44 -7.91
C ALA A 13 -1.65 -20.78 -8.20
N VAL A 14 -2.47 -20.83 -9.25
CA VAL A 14 -3.28 -22.02 -9.59
C VAL A 14 -3.09 -22.50 -11.03
N TYR A 15 -2.64 -21.65 -11.94
CA TYR A 15 -2.55 -21.96 -13.36
C TYR A 15 -1.28 -22.75 -13.67
N ILE A 16 -1.38 -23.70 -14.60
CA ILE A 16 -0.22 -24.34 -15.23
C ILE A 16 0.32 -23.48 -16.39
N ILE A 17 1.52 -23.79 -16.88
CA ILE A 17 2.18 -22.95 -17.90
C ILE A 17 1.37 -22.80 -19.20
N SER A 18 0.68 -23.85 -19.65
CA SER A 18 -0.15 -23.80 -20.85
C SER A 18 -1.29 -22.79 -20.68
N VAL A 19 -2.05 -22.92 -19.59
CA VAL A 19 -3.17 -22.03 -19.27
C VAL A 19 -2.69 -20.59 -19.06
N ALA A 20 -1.60 -20.39 -18.32
CA ALA A 20 -1.06 -19.06 -18.09
C ALA A 20 -0.59 -18.38 -19.39
N ALA A 21 0.05 -19.13 -20.28
CA ALA A 21 0.50 -18.63 -21.57
C ALA A 21 -0.68 -18.27 -22.47
N GLU A 22 -1.72 -19.11 -22.52
CA GLU A 22 -2.96 -18.85 -23.25
C GLU A 22 -3.67 -17.60 -22.73
N LEU A 23 -3.86 -17.49 -21.41
CA LEU A 23 -4.48 -16.31 -20.79
C LEU A 23 -3.69 -15.03 -21.04
N ALA A 24 -2.36 -15.12 -21.07
CA ALA A 24 -1.50 -13.97 -21.35
C ALA A 24 -1.40 -13.66 -22.85
N GLY A 25 -1.84 -14.54 -23.75
CA GLY A 25 -1.69 -14.35 -25.19
C GLY A 25 -0.24 -14.54 -25.68
N VAL A 26 0.54 -15.40 -25.02
CA VAL A 26 1.93 -15.72 -25.41
C VAL A 26 2.12 -17.20 -25.70
N HIS A 27 3.15 -17.51 -26.48
CA HIS A 27 3.58 -18.90 -26.62
C HIS A 27 4.21 -19.41 -25.29
N PRO A 28 3.99 -20.67 -24.87
CA PRO A 28 4.58 -21.22 -23.65
C PRO A 28 6.11 -21.09 -23.57
N GLN A 29 6.81 -21.17 -24.71
CA GLN A 29 8.26 -20.98 -24.76
C GLN A 29 8.68 -19.53 -24.44
N THR A 30 7.86 -18.54 -24.79
CA THR A 30 8.07 -17.14 -24.43
C THR A 30 7.94 -16.96 -22.93
N LEU A 31 6.90 -17.54 -22.31
CA LEU A 31 6.71 -17.52 -20.86
C LEU A 31 7.90 -18.15 -20.12
N ARG A 32 8.39 -19.31 -20.59
CA ARG A 32 9.63 -19.92 -20.06
C ARG A 32 10.85 -19.02 -20.21
N THR A 33 10.91 -18.24 -21.28
CA THR A 33 12.03 -17.31 -21.52
C THR A 33 11.97 -16.16 -20.52
N TYR A 34 10.79 -15.62 -20.23
CA TYR A 34 10.60 -14.61 -19.20
C TYR A 34 10.96 -15.12 -17.80
N GLU A 35 10.59 -16.36 -17.46
CA GLU A 35 11.03 -16.99 -16.21
C GLU A 35 12.55 -17.12 -16.11
N ARG A 36 13.22 -17.63 -17.15
CA ARG A 36 14.68 -17.77 -17.16
C ARG A 36 15.39 -16.44 -17.00
N LYS A 37 14.80 -15.37 -17.54
CA LYS A 37 15.30 -13.99 -17.40
C LYS A 37 14.89 -13.32 -16.09
N GLY A 38 14.18 -14.02 -15.21
CA GLY A 38 13.78 -13.54 -13.89
C GLY A 38 12.63 -12.51 -13.91
N LEU A 39 11.96 -12.33 -15.04
CA LEU A 39 10.86 -11.36 -15.20
C LEU A 39 9.57 -11.84 -14.53
N ILE A 40 9.36 -13.16 -14.51
CA ILE A 40 8.23 -13.84 -13.85
C ILE A 40 8.80 -14.90 -12.90
N LYS A 41 8.21 -15.01 -11.71
CA LYS A 41 8.64 -15.98 -10.68
C LYS A 41 7.42 -16.76 -10.19
N PRO A 42 7.01 -17.84 -10.90
CA PRO A 42 5.84 -18.62 -10.49
C PRO A 42 6.10 -19.33 -9.17
N ALA A 43 5.04 -19.52 -8.39
CA ALA A 43 5.10 -20.37 -7.22
C ALA A 43 5.37 -21.82 -7.62
N ARG A 44 5.94 -22.60 -6.70
CA ARG A 44 6.10 -24.05 -6.88
C ARG A 44 5.30 -24.78 -5.82
N THR A 45 4.61 -25.83 -6.26
CA THR A 45 3.97 -26.80 -5.36
C THR A 45 5.01 -27.64 -4.64
N ALA A 46 4.61 -28.35 -3.58
CA ALA A 46 5.48 -29.30 -2.86
C ALA A 46 6.11 -30.35 -3.80
N GLY A 47 5.38 -30.78 -4.84
CA GLY A 47 5.88 -31.67 -5.89
C GLY A 47 6.72 -30.98 -6.98
N GLY A 48 7.19 -29.74 -6.77
CA GLY A 48 8.09 -29.02 -7.68
C GLY A 48 7.43 -28.43 -8.94
N THR A 49 6.13 -28.67 -9.16
CA THR A 49 5.39 -28.17 -10.32
C THR A 49 5.12 -26.68 -10.19
N ARG A 50 5.40 -25.92 -11.26
CA ARG A 50 5.15 -24.47 -11.35
C ARG A 50 3.65 -24.18 -11.35
N ARG A 51 3.25 -23.14 -10.63
CA ARG A 51 1.92 -22.56 -10.63
C ARG A 51 2.03 -21.06 -10.83
N TYR A 52 1.26 -20.53 -11.77
CA TYR A 52 1.17 -19.10 -12.05
C TYR A 52 -0.10 -18.57 -11.40
N SER A 53 0.00 -17.37 -10.86
CA SER A 53 -1.12 -16.59 -10.36
C SER A 53 -1.73 -15.76 -11.49
N ALA A 54 -2.88 -15.14 -11.21
CA ALA A 54 -3.44 -14.19 -12.15
C ALA A 54 -2.57 -12.92 -12.26
N LYS A 55 -1.91 -12.52 -11.16
CA LYS A 55 -0.90 -11.45 -11.17
C LYS A 55 0.28 -11.76 -12.11
N ASP A 56 0.73 -13.02 -12.17
CA ASP A 56 1.78 -13.42 -13.12
C ASP A 56 1.32 -13.24 -14.57
N VAL A 57 0.07 -13.58 -14.88
CA VAL A 57 -0.52 -13.41 -16.22
C VAL A 57 -0.54 -11.93 -16.61
N ASP A 58 -1.00 -11.05 -15.73
CA ASP A 58 -1.03 -9.62 -16.03
C ASP A 58 0.36 -9.02 -16.13
N ARG A 59 1.32 -9.51 -15.35
CA ARG A 59 2.73 -9.15 -15.48
C ARG A 59 3.29 -9.53 -16.85
N VAL A 60 2.91 -10.69 -17.40
CA VAL A 60 3.31 -11.10 -18.76
C VAL A 60 2.72 -10.15 -19.81
N ARG A 61 1.45 -9.76 -19.67
CA ARG A 61 0.81 -8.80 -20.58
C ARG A 61 1.52 -7.45 -20.56
N LEU A 62 1.86 -6.94 -19.37
CA LEU A 62 2.63 -5.70 -19.22
C LEU A 62 4.02 -5.81 -19.86
N ILE A 63 4.71 -6.95 -19.72
CA ILE A 63 5.99 -7.18 -20.40
C ILE A 63 5.81 -7.07 -21.93
N GLN A 64 4.73 -7.63 -22.49
CA GLN A 64 4.45 -7.52 -23.92
C GLN A 64 4.19 -6.07 -24.34
N GLU A 65 3.36 -5.34 -23.60
CA GLU A 65 3.06 -3.94 -23.85
C GLU A 65 4.34 -3.09 -23.87
N LEU A 66 5.18 -3.22 -22.84
CA LEU A 66 6.44 -2.47 -22.76
C LEU A 66 7.44 -2.84 -23.87
N THR A 67 7.52 -4.11 -24.25
CA THR A 67 8.48 -4.56 -25.27
C THR A 67 8.03 -4.31 -26.70
N GLN A 68 6.75 -4.52 -26.99
CA GLN A 68 6.18 -4.46 -28.34
C GLN A 68 5.52 -3.13 -28.64
N GLY A 69 4.87 -2.51 -27.65
CA GLY A 69 4.24 -1.20 -27.77
C GLY A 69 5.26 -0.07 -27.61
N ASP A 70 5.98 -0.06 -26.49
CA ASP A 70 6.86 1.06 -26.11
C ASP A 70 8.32 0.88 -26.55
N GLY A 71 8.68 -0.28 -27.12
CA GLY A 71 10.03 -0.57 -27.59
C GLY A 71 11.08 -0.71 -26.48
N VAL A 72 10.66 -0.91 -25.24
CA VAL A 72 11.55 -1.04 -24.09
C VAL A 72 12.28 -2.39 -24.15
N ASN A 73 13.61 -2.36 -24.03
CA ASN A 73 14.39 -3.59 -23.96
C ASN A 73 14.16 -4.35 -22.63
N LEU A 74 14.49 -5.64 -22.60
CA LEU A 74 14.19 -6.48 -21.42
C LEU A 74 14.90 -6.04 -20.13
N ALA A 75 16.06 -5.38 -20.23
CA ALA A 75 16.74 -4.83 -19.06
C ALA A 75 15.96 -3.64 -18.48
N GLY A 76 15.42 -2.78 -19.34
CA GLY A 76 14.51 -1.70 -18.97
C GLY A 76 13.22 -2.23 -18.35
N VAL A 77 12.61 -3.26 -18.94
CA VAL A 77 11.42 -3.92 -18.38
C VAL A 77 11.69 -4.47 -16.98
N LEU A 78 12.83 -5.14 -16.78
CA LEU A 78 13.20 -5.67 -15.46
C LEU A 78 13.31 -4.54 -14.41
N ARG A 79 13.89 -3.39 -14.79
CA ARG A 79 13.98 -2.22 -13.91
C ARG A 79 12.61 -1.63 -13.59
N ILE A 80 11.72 -1.49 -14.58
CA ILE A 80 10.36 -0.98 -14.39
C ILE A 80 9.59 -1.89 -13.44
N LEU A 81 9.63 -3.20 -13.68
CA LEU A 81 8.95 -4.18 -12.84
C LEU A 81 9.48 -4.18 -11.40
N ALA A 82 10.79 -4.07 -11.21
CA ALA A 82 11.37 -3.96 -9.87
C ALA A 82 10.92 -2.69 -9.12
N MET A 83 10.76 -1.56 -9.83
CA MET A 83 10.23 -0.34 -9.24
C MET A 83 8.75 -0.48 -8.88
N GLN A 84 7.94 -1.14 -9.72
CA GLN A 84 6.54 -1.42 -9.40
C GLN A 84 6.40 -2.32 -8.17
N ASP A 85 7.21 -3.37 -8.07
CA ASP A 85 7.24 -4.25 -6.90
C ASP A 85 7.60 -3.47 -5.62
N GLU A 86 8.54 -2.52 -5.71
CA GLU A 86 8.93 -1.67 -4.57
C GLU A 86 7.81 -0.68 -4.18
N ILE A 87 7.13 -0.07 -5.15
CA ILE A 87 5.98 0.81 -4.88
C ILE A 87 4.86 0.03 -4.17
N GLU A 88 4.56 -1.18 -4.64
CA GLU A 88 3.58 -2.06 -3.99
C GLU A 88 3.98 -2.39 -2.55
N ARG A 89 5.25 -2.78 -2.34
CA ARG A 89 5.78 -3.06 -0.99
C ARG A 89 5.65 -1.85 -0.06
N LEU A 90 5.96 -0.65 -0.55
CA LEU A 90 5.86 0.58 0.23
C LEU A 90 4.39 0.93 0.55
N ASN A 91 3.48 0.73 -0.40
CA ASN A 91 2.05 0.93 -0.17
C ASN A 91 1.50 -0.04 0.89
N ASP A 92 1.88 -1.31 0.84
CA ASP A 92 1.52 -2.31 1.86
C ASP A 92 2.05 -1.91 3.25
N GLN A 93 3.27 -1.36 3.33
CA GLN A 93 3.84 -0.86 4.57
C GLN A 93 3.08 0.35 5.10
N LEU A 94 2.73 1.30 4.23
CA LEU A 94 1.96 2.48 4.59
C LEU A 94 0.58 2.10 5.12
N GLU A 95 -0.11 1.15 4.47
CA GLU A 95 -1.41 0.65 4.92
C GLU A 95 -1.34 -0.05 6.28
N LYS A 96 -0.28 -0.81 6.55
CA LYS A 96 -0.04 -1.42 7.86
C LYS A 96 0.25 -0.38 8.94
N ALA A 97 1.08 0.61 8.62
CA ALA A 97 1.39 1.70 9.56
C ALA A 97 0.15 2.53 9.90
N HIS A 98 -0.68 2.86 8.91
CA HIS A 98 -1.95 3.55 9.15
C HIS A 98 -2.90 2.75 10.04
N ARG A 99 -3.04 1.43 9.80
CA ARG A 99 -3.83 0.55 10.68
C ARG A 99 -3.31 0.59 12.11
N GLN A 100 -2.00 0.45 12.30
CA GLN A 100 -1.40 0.49 13.63
C GLN A 100 -1.65 1.82 14.36
N VAL A 101 -1.58 2.95 13.63
CA VAL A 101 -1.88 4.27 14.21
C VAL A 101 -3.35 4.36 14.64
N GLU A 102 -4.27 3.85 13.84
CA GLU A 102 -5.70 3.86 14.19
C GLU A 102 -6.03 2.92 15.36
N ASP A 103 -5.39 1.75 15.43
CA ASP A 103 -5.55 0.81 16.55
C ASP A 103 -5.08 1.44 17.86
N VAL A 104 -3.89 2.06 17.87
CA VAL A 104 -3.35 2.77 19.05
C VAL A 104 -4.24 3.96 19.43
N ARG A 105 -4.78 4.70 18.45
CA ARG A 105 -5.71 5.80 18.71
C ARG A 105 -7.04 5.31 19.30
N ALA A 106 -7.55 4.17 18.84
CA ALA A 106 -8.76 3.57 19.37
C ALA A 106 -8.55 3.13 20.82
N GLU A 107 -7.45 2.45 21.12
CA GLU A 107 -7.09 2.03 22.48
C GLU A 107 -6.94 3.23 23.42
N ALA A 108 -6.23 4.28 22.99
CA ALA A 108 -6.08 5.50 23.78
C ALA A 108 -7.43 6.18 24.07
N ARG A 109 -8.35 6.22 23.09
CA ARG A 109 -9.71 6.76 23.29
C ARG A 109 -10.51 5.93 24.29
N GLU A 110 -10.41 4.62 24.23
CA GLU A 110 -11.08 3.71 25.17
C GLU A 110 -10.53 3.88 26.59
N MET A 111 -9.20 3.90 26.76
CA MET A 111 -8.56 4.15 28.05
C MET A 111 -9.00 5.48 28.67
N VAL A 112 -9.07 6.55 27.87
CA VAL A 112 -9.54 7.86 28.35
C VAL A 112 -11.03 7.78 28.74
N SER A 113 -11.87 7.11 27.95
CA SER A 113 -13.29 6.94 28.27
C SER A 113 -13.49 6.15 29.58
N ASP A 114 -12.74 5.07 29.77
CA ASP A 114 -12.80 4.24 30.97
C ASP A 114 -12.29 4.99 32.21
N ALA A 115 -11.20 5.77 32.08
CA ALA A 115 -10.74 6.65 33.13
C ALA A 115 -11.81 7.69 33.50
N MET A 116 -12.43 8.34 32.50
CA MET A 116 -13.51 9.32 32.70
C MET A 116 -14.71 8.73 33.45
N ARG A 117 -15.15 7.51 33.10
CA ARG A 117 -16.26 6.83 33.81
C ARG A 117 -15.92 6.55 35.28
N ARG A 118 -14.66 6.24 35.59
CA ARG A 118 -14.20 5.93 36.96
C ARG A 118 -13.98 7.16 37.83
N THR A 119 -13.47 8.26 37.26
CA THR A 119 -13.10 9.47 38.04
C THR A 119 -14.15 10.58 38.03
N GLY A 120 -15.25 10.45 37.26
CA GLY A 120 -16.35 11.43 37.24
C GLY A 120 -15.92 12.83 36.78
N THR A 121 -14.80 12.94 36.05
CA THR A 121 -14.16 14.22 35.71
C THR A 121 -14.47 14.59 34.27
N GLU A 122 -15.23 15.67 34.08
CA GLU A 122 -15.52 16.24 32.76
C GLU A 122 -14.34 17.12 32.33
N ILE A 123 -13.59 16.72 31.29
CA ILE A 123 -12.47 17.52 30.77
C ILE A 123 -13.05 18.59 29.83
N VAL A 124 -13.18 19.82 30.33
CA VAL A 124 -13.51 20.99 29.51
C VAL A 124 -12.28 21.35 28.67
N LEU A 125 -12.38 21.18 27.37
CA LEU A 125 -11.36 21.56 26.39
C LEU A 125 -11.25 23.09 26.39
N TYR A 126 -10.38 23.65 27.23
CA TYR A 126 -10.12 25.09 27.26
C TYR A 126 -9.52 25.52 25.92
N ARG A 127 -10.35 26.07 25.04
CA ARG A 127 -9.91 26.81 23.86
C ARG A 127 -9.71 28.25 24.33
N PRO A 128 -8.47 28.77 24.43
CA PRO A 128 -8.27 30.17 24.74
C PRO A 128 -8.81 30.96 23.54
N SER A 129 -10.03 31.48 23.63
CA SER A 129 -10.48 32.54 22.73
C SER A 129 -9.62 33.76 23.05
N ALA A 130 -8.96 34.27 22.01
CA ALA A 130 -8.20 35.51 21.91
C ALA A 130 -7.93 36.25 23.24
N ILE A 131 -6.65 36.40 23.56
CA ILE A 131 -6.20 37.32 24.62
C ILE A 131 -6.73 38.72 24.28
N GLU A 132 -7.87 39.11 24.84
CA GLU A 132 -8.24 40.52 24.93
C GLU A 132 -7.37 41.13 26.03
N PRO A 133 -6.61 42.20 25.74
CA PRO A 133 -5.78 42.84 26.76
C PRO A 133 -6.68 43.42 27.86
N HIS A 134 -6.51 42.93 29.10
CA HIS A 134 -7.29 43.32 30.26
C HIS A 134 -7.09 44.83 30.57
N PRO A 135 -8.15 45.67 30.61
CA PRO A 135 -8.02 47.13 30.58
C PRO A 135 -7.75 47.81 31.94
N TYR A 136 -7.14 47.14 32.93
CA TYR A 136 -6.93 47.72 34.26
C TYR A 136 -5.52 47.51 34.80
N ALA A 137 -4.54 48.14 34.16
CA ALA A 137 -3.28 48.49 34.80
C ALA A 137 -3.36 49.94 35.31
N SER A 138 -4.02 50.19 36.44
CA SER A 138 -3.71 51.38 37.26
C SER A 138 -4.32 51.37 38.66
N ARG A 139 -3.50 51.90 39.59
CA ARG A 139 -3.78 52.38 40.96
C ARG A 139 -3.76 51.34 42.08
N ARG A 140 -2.66 51.31 42.83
CA ARG A 140 -2.48 52.10 44.08
C ARG A 140 -1.19 51.70 44.79
N ARG A 141 -0.25 52.63 44.94
CA ARG A 141 0.50 52.77 46.19
C ARG A 141 0.55 54.26 46.55
N ALA A 142 -0.24 54.61 47.56
CA ALA A 142 -0.01 55.78 48.38
C ALA A 142 -0.26 55.35 49.84
N ARG A 143 0.65 55.81 50.71
CA ARG A 143 0.70 55.69 52.17
C ARG A 143 1.33 54.41 52.73
N SER A 144 2.55 54.53 53.23
CA SER A 144 2.79 55.06 54.58
C SER A 144 3.87 56.13 54.54
#